data_AF-A0A3D5HI35-F1
#
_entry.id   AF-A0A3D5HI35-F1
#
_cell.length_a   1.000
_cell.length_b   1.000
_cell.length_c   1.000
_cell.angle_alpha   90.00
_cell.angle_beta   90.00
_cell.angle_gamma   90.00
#
_symmetry.space_group_name_H-M   'P 1'
#
loop_
_entity.id
_entity.type
_entity.pdbx_description
1 polymer ?
#
loop_
_entity_poly.entity_id
_entity_poly.type
_entity_poly.pdbx_seq_one_letter_code
_entity_poly.pdbx_strand_id
1 'polypeptide(L)'
;HSFKHHEFDPLEHDLLIVDEGSMIDQEMMSSLLRAANSELPHQQSVPRIILLGDAQQLPSVGNGAVLLELTKNSSTPETANIEENQLHVVRLCRSYRQEIGDAAGRNILGVAETVKAMEDDPRPELLFAAREPNHEIIRRLKSLEEVGQEKVLLLNQANTPDQLLSFASWWVENYLSDEKFLFETQQNFHYDAPESCAAQLDYLFEYLKHFRILTATQVLPSGAAAVNQKISECWLTKNGVKDSFSEHYPGKPVMVTENNYRLQLFNGDQGIFLKFINPESREVELKAVFAVDGVFKTFYQYELHHLQTAYAITVHKSQGSEYDHLALILPALSRDHVAGEAASRSIGELMSREMLYTALTRAKKSVLILGEQSVLEGAVLHKVSRYSGIGAALVSK
;
A
#
# COMPACT_ATOMS: atom_id res chain seq x y z
N HIS A 1 6.71 19.32 16.89
CA HIS A 1 5.59 18.75 17.68
C HIS A 1 6.17 17.98 18.84
N SER A 2 5.69 18.20 20.07
CA SER A 2 6.05 17.36 21.21
C SER A 2 4.97 16.28 21.40
N PHE A 3 5.39 15.04 21.61
CA PHE A 3 4.47 13.98 22.01
C PHE A 3 3.95 14.26 23.42
N LYS A 4 2.70 13.85 23.68
CA LYS A 4 2.11 13.94 25.02
C LYS A 4 2.88 13.06 26.01
N HIS A 5 3.14 11.82 25.62
CA HIS A 5 3.87 10.86 26.45
C HIS A 5 5.37 10.87 26.16
N HIS A 6 6.15 10.79 27.23
CA HIS A 6 7.62 10.79 27.25
C HIS A 6 8.11 10.27 28.61
N GLU A 7 9.41 10.30 28.87
CA GLU A 7 10.01 9.70 30.07
C GLU A 7 9.55 10.31 31.42
N PHE A 8 8.92 11.49 31.40
CA PHE A 8 8.32 12.15 32.58
C PHE A 8 6.78 12.22 32.55
N ASP A 9 6.17 11.68 31.50
CA ASP A 9 4.72 11.37 31.40
C ASP A 9 4.59 10.01 30.68
N PRO A 10 5.04 8.92 31.32
CA PRO A 10 5.22 7.63 30.66
C PRO A 10 3.87 6.96 30.36
N LEU A 11 3.89 5.99 29.45
CA LEU A 11 2.74 5.11 29.20
C LEU A 11 2.44 4.26 30.44
N GLU A 12 1.16 4.18 30.80
CA GLU A 12 0.66 3.40 31.93
C GLU A 12 0.18 2.01 31.49
N HIS A 13 1.06 1.21 30.89
CA HIS A 13 0.72 -0.09 30.31
C HIS A 13 1.72 -1.18 30.73
N ASP A 14 1.22 -2.40 31.00
CA ASP A 14 2.06 -3.56 31.36
C ASP A 14 2.62 -4.29 30.12
N LEU A 15 2.01 -4.07 28.96
CA LEU A 15 2.40 -4.68 27.69
C LEU A 15 2.08 -3.71 26.56
N LEU A 16 3.06 -3.45 25.72
CA LEU A 16 2.89 -2.72 24.48
C LEU A 16 3.05 -3.68 23.30
N ILE A 17 2.03 -3.78 22.46
CA ILE A 17 2.10 -4.52 21.19
C ILE A 17 2.05 -3.49 20.07
N VAL A 18 3.06 -3.52 19.22
CA VAL A 18 3.13 -2.65 18.03
C VAL A 18 3.11 -3.52 16.80
N ASP A 19 2.06 -3.38 16.02
CA ASP A 19 1.92 -4.05 14.72
C ASP A 19 2.49 -3.18 13.58
N GLU A 20 2.73 -3.78 12.41
CA GLU A 20 3.35 -3.14 11.24
C GLU A 20 4.69 -2.45 11.56
N GLY A 21 5.52 -3.11 12.39
CA GLY A 21 6.80 -2.59 12.89
C GLY A 21 7.83 -2.26 11.81
N SER A 22 7.64 -2.73 10.57
CA SER A 22 8.46 -2.34 9.40
C SER A 22 8.29 -0.87 9.04
N MET A 23 7.16 -0.26 9.39
CA MET A 23 6.85 1.16 9.16
C MET A 23 7.43 2.10 10.23
N ILE A 24 8.00 1.56 11.33
CA ILE A 24 8.56 2.36 12.41
C ILE A 24 9.97 2.84 12.04
N ASP A 25 10.13 4.16 11.91
CA ASP A 25 11.43 4.78 11.75
C ASP A 25 12.17 4.97 13.08
N GLN A 26 13.43 5.41 13.00
CA GLN A 26 14.29 5.64 14.15
C GLN A 26 13.74 6.68 15.14
N GLU A 27 13.12 7.76 14.66
CA GLU A 27 12.62 8.84 15.52
C GLU A 27 11.36 8.40 16.28
N MET A 28 10.46 7.69 15.60
CA MET A 28 9.26 7.09 16.18
C MET A 28 9.63 6.01 17.19
N MET A 29 10.59 5.12 16.87
CA MET A 29 11.07 4.11 17.81
C MET A 29 11.68 4.77 19.06
N SER A 30 12.51 5.79 18.89
CA SER A 30 13.10 6.53 20.00
C SER A 30 12.02 7.17 20.89
N SER A 31 11.02 7.80 20.28
CA SER A 31 9.89 8.42 20.99
C SER A 31 9.05 7.37 21.73
N LEU A 32 8.81 6.21 21.12
CA LEU A 32 8.09 5.10 21.73
C LEU A 32 8.84 4.55 22.95
N LEU A 33 10.15 4.30 22.82
CA LEU A 33 10.99 3.79 23.90
C LEU A 33 11.09 4.79 25.06
N ARG A 34 11.17 6.09 24.77
CA ARG A 34 11.12 7.16 25.79
C ARG A 34 9.79 7.18 26.52
N ALA A 35 8.68 7.11 25.80
CA ALA A 35 7.35 7.05 26.38
C ALA A 35 7.13 5.75 27.20
N ALA A 36 7.79 4.65 26.83
CA ALA A 36 7.76 3.40 27.56
C ALA A 36 8.67 3.37 28.80
N ASN A 37 9.67 4.25 28.87
CA ASN A 37 10.65 4.30 29.96
C ASN A 37 10.29 5.39 30.98
N SER A 38 9.94 5.01 32.19
CA SER A 38 9.66 5.96 33.26
C SER A 38 10.94 6.42 33.97
N GLU A 39 11.14 7.74 34.04
CA GLU A 39 12.09 8.38 34.96
C GLU A 39 11.42 8.83 36.27
N LEU A 40 10.13 8.52 36.46
CA LEU A 40 9.39 8.85 37.67
C LEU A 40 9.59 7.79 38.76
N PRO A 41 9.85 8.17 40.04
CA PRO A 41 10.12 7.21 41.12
C PRO A 41 8.97 6.25 41.46
N HIS A 42 7.73 6.64 41.13
CA HIS A 42 6.51 5.94 41.55
C HIS A 42 5.73 5.29 40.41
N GLN A 43 6.18 5.47 39.17
CA GLN A 43 5.58 4.85 37.99
C GLN A 43 6.62 3.96 37.33
N GLN A 44 6.25 2.72 37.04
CA GLN A 44 7.17 1.77 36.42
C GLN A 44 7.20 1.97 34.90
N SER A 45 8.35 1.67 34.29
CA SER A 45 8.46 1.55 32.84
C SER A 45 7.60 0.38 32.33
N VAL A 46 7.18 0.45 31.07
CA VAL A 46 6.51 -0.66 30.38
C VAL A 46 7.47 -1.86 30.37
N PRO A 47 7.12 -2.98 31.03
CA PRO A 47 8.06 -4.07 31.23
C PRO A 47 8.24 -4.96 29.99
N ARG A 48 7.32 -4.89 29.03
CA ARG A 48 7.38 -5.69 27.80
C ARG A 48 6.85 -4.95 26.58
N ILE A 49 7.64 -4.96 25.51
CA ILE A 49 7.27 -4.45 24.20
C ILE A 49 7.39 -5.60 23.19
N ILE A 50 6.33 -5.84 22.42
CA ILE A 50 6.30 -6.81 21.32
C ILE A 50 6.17 -6.04 20.02
N LEU A 51 7.14 -6.19 19.13
CA LEU A 51 7.10 -5.65 17.78
C LEU A 51 6.71 -6.78 16.82
N LEU A 52 5.63 -6.59 16.07
CA LEU A 52 5.16 -7.48 15.02
C LEU A 52 5.34 -6.77 13.68
N GLY A 53 5.77 -7.50 12.66
CA GLY A 53 5.92 -6.96 11.32
C GLY A 53 6.80 -7.83 10.44
N ASP A 54 6.88 -7.46 9.17
CA ASP A 54 7.72 -8.13 8.20
C ASP A 54 8.95 -7.28 7.87
N ALA A 55 10.12 -7.73 8.34
CA ALA A 55 11.39 -7.05 8.18
C ALA A 55 11.82 -6.86 6.70
N GLN A 56 11.22 -7.60 5.76
CA GLN A 56 11.56 -7.54 4.34
C GLN A 56 10.54 -6.77 3.50
N GLN A 57 9.47 -6.28 4.14
CA GLN A 57 8.65 -5.25 3.52
C GLN A 57 9.43 -3.93 3.43
N LEU A 58 8.88 -3.02 2.63
CA LEU A 58 9.39 -1.69 2.41
C LEU A 58 9.60 -0.99 3.78
N PRO A 59 10.81 -0.49 4.07
CA PRO A 59 11.09 0.15 5.34
C PRO A 59 10.30 1.45 5.48
N SER A 60 10.17 1.92 6.72
CA SER A 60 9.63 3.23 7.06
C SER A 60 10.14 4.35 6.13
N VAL A 61 9.30 5.32 5.78
CA VAL A 61 9.70 6.48 4.95
C VAL A 61 10.81 7.29 5.62
N GLY A 62 10.78 7.41 6.95
CA GLY A 62 11.80 8.08 7.75
C GLY A 62 13.15 7.36 7.79
N ASN A 63 14.05 7.86 8.62
CA ASN A 63 15.41 7.35 8.71
C ASN A 63 15.49 5.99 9.40
N GLY A 64 16.35 5.13 8.85
CA GLY A 64 16.64 3.82 9.42
C GLY A 64 15.71 2.70 8.95
N ALA A 65 16.06 1.46 9.33
CA ALA A 65 15.24 0.27 9.12
C ALA A 65 15.27 -0.56 10.41
N VAL A 66 14.57 -0.08 11.43
CA VAL A 66 14.68 -0.57 12.81
C VAL A 66 14.38 -2.06 12.90
N LEU A 67 13.22 -2.50 12.42
CA LEU A 67 12.82 -3.92 12.48
C LEU A 67 13.80 -4.84 11.74
N LEU A 68 14.31 -4.39 10.59
CA LEU A 68 15.30 -5.15 9.83
C LEU A 68 16.61 -5.29 10.62
N GLU A 69 17.08 -4.24 11.28
CA GLU A 69 18.29 -4.31 12.11
C GLU A 69 18.13 -5.20 13.34
N LEU A 70 16.97 -5.14 14.01
CA LEU A 70 16.67 -5.98 15.18
C LEU A 70 16.62 -7.47 14.83
N THR A 71 16.32 -7.81 13.58
CA THR A 71 16.15 -9.20 13.11
C THR A 71 17.40 -9.77 12.43
N LYS A 72 18.43 -8.96 12.14
CA LYS A 72 19.66 -9.43 11.44
C LYS A 72 20.46 -10.49 12.19
N ASN A 73 20.45 -10.48 13.52
CA ASN A 73 21.26 -11.38 14.36
C ASN A 73 20.53 -12.65 14.79
N SER A 74 19.28 -12.86 14.38
CA SER A 74 18.59 -14.12 14.66
C SER A 74 19.10 -15.19 13.71
N SER A 75 20.16 -15.90 14.10
CA SER A 75 20.53 -17.18 13.49
C SER A 75 19.34 -18.13 13.52
N THR A 76 19.25 -19.01 12.52
CA THR A 76 18.26 -20.07 12.42
C THR A 76 18.15 -20.86 13.74
N PRO A 77 16.97 -21.41 14.08
CA PRO A 77 16.72 -22.09 15.35
C PRO A 77 17.63 -23.32 15.60
N GLU A 78 18.42 -23.74 14.61
CA GLU A 78 19.32 -24.89 14.68
C GLU A 78 20.74 -24.55 15.19
N THR A 79 21.12 -23.28 15.30
CA THR A 79 22.47 -22.87 15.78
C THR A 79 22.44 -21.79 16.86
N ALA A 80 21.33 -21.63 17.58
CA ALA A 80 21.26 -20.76 18.74
C ALA A 80 22.08 -21.33 19.91
N ASN A 81 23.39 -21.09 19.91
CA ASN A 81 24.08 -20.89 21.17
C ASN A 81 23.38 -19.70 21.84
N ILE A 82 22.79 -19.95 23.00
CA ILE A 82 21.93 -19.02 23.76
C ILE A 82 22.71 -17.80 24.29
N GLU A 83 24.02 -17.76 24.09
CA GLU A 83 24.90 -16.71 24.58
C GLU A 83 25.29 -15.77 23.43
N GLU A 84 24.50 -14.71 23.19
CA GLU A 84 24.96 -13.34 22.84
C GLU A 84 23.86 -12.41 22.29
N ASN A 85 22.67 -12.90 21.93
CA ASN A 85 21.61 -12.02 21.41
C ASN A 85 20.63 -11.60 22.54
N GLN A 86 20.73 -10.35 23.01
CA GLN A 86 19.88 -9.83 24.10
C GLN A 86 18.38 -9.66 23.73
N LEU A 87 18.04 -9.80 22.45
CA LEU A 87 16.67 -9.63 21.93
C LEU A 87 16.05 -10.97 21.54
N HIS A 88 14.85 -11.25 22.05
CA HIS A 88 14.08 -12.44 21.66
C HIS A 88 13.39 -12.21 20.31
N VAL A 89 13.92 -12.85 19.25
CA VAL A 89 13.34 -12.79 17.89
C VAL A 89 12.71 -14.13 17.54
N VAL A 90 11.45 -14.09 17.12
CA VAL A 90 10.72 -15.27 16.61
C VAL A 90 10.33 -15.02 15.16
N ARG A 91 10.80 -15.87 14.25
CA ARG A 91 10.42 -15.82 12.83
C ARG A 91 9.35 -16.86 12.54
N LEU A 92 8.20 -16.40 12.06
CA LEU A 92 7.14 -17.28 11.56
C LEU A 92 7.47 -17.68 10.12
N CYS A 93 7.56 -18.99 9.85
CA CYS A 93 7.98 -19.53 8.55
C CYS A 93 6.82 -20.08 7.71
N ARG A 94 5.58 -20.03 8.22
CA ARG A 94 4.42 -20.62 7.55
C ARG A 94 3.35 -19.57 7.31
N SER A 95 2.93 -19.43 6.05
CA SER A 95 1.83 -18.55 5.65
C SER A 95 0.54 -19.35 5.50
N TYR A 96 -0.39 -19.17 6.44
CA TYR A 96 -1.71 -19.81 6.38
C TYR A 96 -2.69 -19.10 5.44
N ARG A 97 -2.41 -17.83 5.11
CA ARG A 97 -3.25 -17.00 4.22
C ARG A 97 -3.47 -17.64 2.86
N GLN A 98 -2.49 -18.40 2.38
CA GLN A 98 -2.42 -18.92 1.01
C GLN A 98 -2.34 -20.44 0.95
N GLU A 99 -2.34 -21.13 2.10
CA GLU A 99 -2.32 -22.60 2.19
C GLU A 99 -3.72 -23.24 2.10
N ILE A 100 -4.81 -22.45 2.16
CA ILE A 100 -6.18 -22.98 2.10
C ILE A 100 -6.64 -23.07 0.64
N GLY A 101 -6.13 -24.05 -0.11
CA GLY A 101 -6.73 -24.52 -1.37
C GLY A 101 -6.78 -23.56 -2.56
N ASP A 102 -6.42 -22.29 -2.39
CA ASP A 102 -6.47 -21.26 -3.42
C ASP A 102 -5.19 -21.28 -4.28
N ALA A 103 -5.33 -21.64 -5.55
CA ALA A 103 -4.21 -21.65 -6.50
C ALA A 103 -3.62 -20.24 -6.71
N ALA A 104 -4.45 -19.21 -6.52
CA ALA A 104 -4.08 -17.82 -6.67
C ALA A 104 -3.11 -17.35 -5.58
N GLY A 105 -3.51 -17.58 -4.33
CA GLY A 105 -2.70 -17.28 -3.16
C GLY A 105 -1.34 -17.97 -3.22
N ARG A 106 -1.29 -19.25 -3.60
CA ARG A 106 -0.02 -19.99 -3.76
C ARG A 106 0.88 -19.37 -4.83
N ASN A 107 0.32 -18.96 -5.96
CA ASN A 107 1.09 -18.31 -7.02
C ASN A 107 1.69 -16.97 -6.57
N ILE A 108 0.90 -16.12 -5.91
CA ILE A 108 1.38 -14.84 -5.37
C ILE A 108 2.48 -15.06 -4.33
N LEU A 109 2.27 -15.99 -3.40
CA LEU A 109 3.28 -16.30 -2.38
C LEU A 109 4.58 -16.80 -3.00
N GLY A 110 4.50 -17.79 -3.90
CA GLY A 110 5.69 -18.37 -4.50
C GLY A 110 6.47 -17.35 -5.32
N VAL A 111 5.80 -16.45 -6.05
CA VAL A 111 6.48 -15.33 -6.74
C VAL A 111 7.11 -14.36 -5.72
N ALA A 112 6.41 -14.00 -4.64
CA ALA A 112 6.94 -13.13 -3.60
C ALA A 112 8.15 -13.75 -2.87
N GLU A 113 8.13 -15.06 -2.62
CA GLU A 113 9.25 -15.83 -2.07
C GLU A 113 10.44 -15.84 -3.02
N THR A 114 10.21 -16.03 -4.32
CA THR A 114 11.26 -15.91 -5.34
C THR A 114 11.86 -14.51 -5.35
N VAL A 115 11.04 -13.45 -5.30
CA VAL A 115 11.52 -12.06 -5.19
C VAL A 115 12.40 -11.88 -3.96
N LYS A 116 11.96 -12.39 -2.80
CA LYS A 116 12.69 -12.34 -1.53
C LYS A 116 14.03 -13.10 -1.59
N ALA A 117 14.05 -14.27 -2.23
CA ALA A 117 15.24 -15.10 -2.37
C ALA A 117 16.32 -14.51 -3.29
N MET A 118 16.01 -13.46 -4.07
CA MET A 118 16.98 -12.78 -4.95
C MET A 118 18.12 -12.10 -4.20
N GLU A 119 18.03 -11.97 -2.87
CA GLU A 119 19.18 -11.58 -2.06
C GLU A 119 20.30 -12.61 -2.09
N ASP A 120 19.95 -13.89 -2.03
CA ASP A 120 20.89 -15.01 -1.96
C ASP A 120 21.11 -15.66 -3.34
N ASP A 121 20.08 -15.63 -4.20
CA ASP A 121 20.07 -16.23 -5.54
C ASP A 121 19.66 -15.19 -6.61
N PRO A 122 20.56 -14.29 -7.03
CA PRO A 122 20.26 -13.13 -7.87
C PRO A 122 20.10 -13.51 -9.35
N ARG A 123 19.09 -14.33 -9.66
CA ARG A 123 18.77 -14.83 -11.00
C ARG A 123 17.34 -14.44 -11.41
N PRO A 124 17.13 -13.25 -11.99
CA PRO A 124 15.80 -12.74 -12.33
C PRO A 124 15.00 -13.64 -13.27
N GLU A 125 15.65 -14.48 -14.06
CA GLU A 125 15.00 -15.48 -14.91
C GLU A 125 14.09 -16.44 -14.14
N LEU A 126 14.34 -16.64 -12.84
CA LEU A 126 13.52 -17.45 -11.94
C LEU A 126 12.10 -16.89 -11.76
N LEU A 127 11.89 -15.59 -11.98
CA LEU A 127 10.55 -15.00 -11.98
C LEU A 127 9.67 -15.55 -13.11
N PHE A 128 10.27 -16.12 -14.16
CA PHE A 128 9.56 -16.51 -15.38
C PHE A 128 9.78 -17.96 -15.78
N ALA A 129 10.76 -18.64 -15.18
CA ALA A 129 11.12 -20.01 -15.48
C ALA A 129 11.11 -20.86 -14.21
N ALA A 130 10.19 -21.83 -14.18
CA ALA A 130 10.07 -22.76 -13.07
C ALA A 130 11.33 -23.65 -12.99
N ARG A 131 11.92 -23.72 -11.80
CA ARG A 131 13.09 -24.56 -11.51
C ARG A 131 12.66 -25.95 -11.03
N GLU A 132 11.50 -26.03 -10.42
CA GLU A 132 10.92 -27.22 -9.81
C GLU A 132 9.40 -27.25 -10.08
N PRO A 133 8.73 -28.41 -9.99
CA PRO A 133 7.30 -28.53 -10.33
C PRO A 133 6.36 -27.59 -9.56
N ASN A 134 6.74 -27.18 -8.35
CA ASN A 134 5.96 -26.30 -7.48
C ASN A 134 6.47 -24.85 -7.49
N HIS A 135 7.47 -24.51 -8.31
CA HIS A 135 7.98 -23.15 -8.40
C HIS A 135 6.98 -22.29 -9.19
N GLU A 136 6.35 -21.36 -8.49
CA GLU A 136 5.40 -20.41 -9.06
C GLU A 136 6.12 -19.26 -9.78
N ILE A 137 5.57 -18.86 -10.93
CA ILE A 137 6.18 -17.87 -11.82
C ILE A 137 5.18 -16.80 -12.24
N ILE A 138 5.72 -15.69 -12.73
CA ILE A 138 5.00 -14.62 -13.40
C ILE A 138 4.70 -15.05 -14.84
N ARG A 139 3.42 -15.02 -15.23
CA ARG A 139 3.02 -15.33 -16.61
C ARG A 139 3.00 -14.10 -17.48
N ARG A 140 3.57 -14.18 -18.67
CA ARG A 140 3.54 -13.08 -19.65
C ARG A 140 2.21 -13.06 -20.39
N LEU A 141 1.67 -11.86 -20.55
CA LEU A 141 0.49 -11.58 -21.37
C LEU A 141 0.90 -10.88 -22.66
N LYS A 142 0.09 -11.07 -23.71
CA LYS A 142 0.21 -10.32 -24.96
C LYS A 142 -0.69 -9.08 -24.97
N SER A 143 -1.84 -9.14 -24.30
CA SER A 143 -2.81 -8.05 -24.23
C SER A 143 -3.61 -8.10 -22.92
N LEU A 144 -4.32 -7.00 -22.62
CA LEU A 144 -5.21 -6.91 -21.47
C LEU A 144 -6.44 -7.83 -21.58
N GLU A 145 -6.78 -8.29 -22.78
CA GLU A 145 -7.90 -9.22 -23.02
C GLU A 145 -7.61 -10.62 -22.47
N GLU A 146 -6.34 -10.97 -22.28
CA GLU A 146 -5.91 -12.25 -21.71
C GLU A 146 -5.95 -12.26 -20.16
N VAL A 147 -6.31 -11.13 -19.53
CA VAL A 147 -6.43 -11.01 -18.07
C VAL A 147 -7.70 -11.72 -17.61
N GLY A 148 -7.58 -13.01 -17.29
CA GLY A 148 -8.70 -13.81 -16.77
C GLY A 148 -8.30 -14.90 -15.77
N GLN A 149 -7.05 -14.90 -15.30
CA GLN A 149 -6.53 -15.91 -14.37
C GLN A 149 -6.13 -15.27 -13.04
N GLU A 150 -6.49 -15.91 -11.93
CA GLU A 150 -6.04 -15.55 -10.58
C GLU A 150 -4.56 -15.94 -10.40
N LYS A 151 -3.68 -15.14 -11.00
CA LYS A 151 -2.22 -15.34 -11.02
C LYS A 151 -1.50 -13.99 -11.00
N VAL A 152 -0.19 -14.05 -10.85
CA VAL A 152 0.73 -12.94 -11.13
C VAL A 152 1.01 -12.93 -12.64
N LEU A 153 0.60 -11.86 -13.28
CA LEU A 153 0.66 -11.64 -14.73
C LEU A 153 1.56 -10.43 -15.02
N LEU A 154 2.29 -10.47 -16.13
CA LEU A 154 3.09 -9.35 -16.64
C LEU A 154 2.61 -8.98 -18.04
N LEU A 155 2.10 -7.76 -18.20
CA LEU A 155 1.95 -7.11 -19.49
C LEU A 155 3.22 -6.31 -19.78
N ASN A 156 4.09 -6.88 -20.61
CA ASN A 156 5.39 -6.29 -20.94
C ASN A 156 5.22 -5.10 -21.91
N GLN A 157 5.35 -3.88 -21.40
CA GLN A 157 5.15 -2.65 -22.17
C GLN A 157 5.92 -1.46 -21.58
N ALA A 158 6.12 -0.40 -22.37
CA ALA A 158 6.90 0.77 -21.96
C ALA A 158 6.16 1.74 -21.01
N ASN A 159 4.85 1.53 -20.78
CA ASN A 159 3.96 2.43 -20.05
C ASN A 159 3.94 3.85 -20.64
N THR A 160 3.83 3.95 -21.97
CA THR A 160 3.61 5.24 -22.64
C THR A 160 2.26 5.86 -22.24
N PRO A 161 2.06 7.18 -22.42
CA PRO A 161 0.79 7.82 -22.11
C PRO A 161 -0.43 7.16 -22.77
N ASP A 162 -0.29 6.66 -24.00
CA ASP A 162 -1.36 5.95 -24.73
C ASP A 162 -1.62 4.57 -24.14
N GLN A 163 -0.57 3.81 -23.82
CA GLN A 163 -0.70 2.49 -23.17
C GLN A 163 -1.37 2.61 -21.80
N LEU A 164 -1.01 3.63 -21.01
CA LEU A 164 -1.66 3.92 -19.74
C LEU A 164 -3.11 4.38 -19.90
N LEU A 165 -3.45 5.05 -21.00
CA LEU A 165 -4.83 5.42 -21.31
C LEU A 165 -5.66 4.18 -21.71
N SER A 166 -5.10 3.28 -22.52
CA SER A 166 -5.73 1.99 -22.84
C SER A 166 -5.96 1.15 -21.58
N PHE A 167 -4.96 1.09 -20.69
CA PHE A 167 -5.11 0.45 -19.38
C PHE A 167 -6.19 1.14 -18.54
N ALA A 168 -6.22 2.47 -18.49
CA ALA A 168 -7.22 3.19 -17.71
C ALA A 168 -8.64 2.92 -18.20
N SER A 169 -8.85 2.90 -19.52
CA SER A 169 -10.13 2.51 -20.12
C SER A 169 -10.49 1.10 -19.70
N TRP A 170 -9.59 0.13 -19.91
CA TRP A 170 -9.80 -1.28 -19.52
C TRP A 170 -10.13 -1.43 -18.02
N TRP A 171 -9.41 -0.73 -17.15
CA TRP A 171 -9.63 -0.77 -15.71
C TRP A 171 -11.03 -0.28 -15.33
N VAL A 172 -11.49 0.82 -15.95
CA VAL A 172 -12.84 1.33 -15.72
C VAL A 172 -13.88 0.28 -16.13
N GLU A 173 -13.73 -0.37 -17.30
CA GLU A 173 -14.72 -1.36 -17.75
C GLU A 173 -14.75 -2.63 -16.89
N ASN A 174 -13.61 -3.04 -16.32
CA ASN A 174 -13.53 -4.31 -15.59
C ASN A 174 -13.81 -4.16 -14.09
N TYR A 175 -13.52 -3.01 -13.48
CA TYR A 175 -13.61 -2.82 -12.02
C TYR A 175 -14.54 -1.69 -11.58
N LEU A 176 -14.86 -0.74 -12.47
CA LEU A 176 -15.67 0.43 -12.11
C LEU A 176 -17.01 0.47 -12.86
N SER A 177 -17.26 -0.47 -13.78
CA SER A 177 -18.51 -0.59 -14.54
C SER A 177 -19.53 -1.56 -13.94
N ASP A 178 -19.33 -2.04 -12.71
CA ASP A 178 -20.34 -2.87 -12.03
C ASP A 178 -21.68 -2.14 -11.89
N GLU A 179 -22.77 -2.81 -12.25
CA GLU A 179 -24.11 -2.19 -12.33
C GLU A 179 -24.55 -1.62 -10.99
N LYS A 180 -24.29 -2.33 -9.88
CA LYS A 180 -24.68 -1.88 -8.55
C LYS A 180 -23.79 -0.73 -8.09
N PHE A 181 -22.49 -0.79 -8.32
CA PHE A 181 -21.56 0.31 -8.00
C PHE A 181 -21.93 1.59 -8.76
N LEU A 182 -22.19 1.48 -10.06
CA LEU A 182 -22.64 2.61 -10.88
C LEU A 182 -23.98 3.17 -10.40
N PHE A 183 -24.94 2.30 -10.09
CA PHE A 183 -26.24 2.72 -9.58
C PHE A 183 -26.09 3.51 -8.27
N GLU A 184 -25.40 2.95 -7.28
CA GLU A 184 -25.24 3.57 -5.95
C GLU A 184 -24.44 4.88 -6.01
N THR A 185 -23.38 4.96 -6.82
CA THR A 185 -22.58 6.19 -6.94
C THR A 185 -23.33 7.35 -7.60
N GLN A 186 -24.39 7.06 -8.36
CA GLN A 186 -25.21 8.09 -9.03
C GLN A 186 -26.46 8.50 -8.25
N GLN A 187 -26.78 7.82 -7.14
CA GLN A 187 -27.91 8.17 -6.29
C GLN A 187 -27.72 9.50 -5.55
N ASN A 188 -28.84 10.11 -5.16
CA ASN A 188 -28.87 11.24 -4.24
C ASN A 188 -29.15 10.71 -2.83
N PHE A 189 -28.15 10.74 -1.97
CA PHE A 189 -28.23 10.33 -0.57
C PHE A 189 -28.92 11.41 0.29
N HIS A 190 -29.52 11.02 1.41
CA HIS A 190 -30.19 11.98 2.29
C HIS A 190 -29.18 12.72 3.17
N TYR A 191 -29.22 14.06 3.19
CA TYR A 191 -28.22 14.93 3.82
C TYR A 191 -27.93 14.63 5.30
N ASP A 192 -28.96 14.37 6.10
CA ASP A 192 -28.86 14.28 7.57
C ASP A 192 -28.66 12.87 8.15
N ALA A 193 -28.58 11.83 7.30
CA ALA A 193 -28.64 10.46 7.81
C ALA A 193 -27.77 9.49 7.00
N PRO A 194 -26.42 9.63 6.99
CA PRO A 194 -25.54 8.61 6.43
C PRO A 194 -25.80 7.22 7.06
N GLU A 195 -26.22 7.17 8.33
CA GLU A 195 -26.66 5.94 9.01
C GLU A 195 -27.86 5.26 8.32
N SER A 196 -28.80 6.03 7.76
CA SER A 196 -29.95 5.50 7.03
C SER A 196 -29.56 4.85 5.69
N CYS A 197 -28.36 5.14 5.20
CA CYS A 197 -27.79 4.57 3.99
C CYS A 197 -26.53 3.73 4.28
N ALA A 198 -26.34 3.27 5.53
CA ALA A 198 -25.13 2.56 5.95
C ALA A 198 -24.85 1.34 5.07
N ALA A 199 -25.87 0.55 4.72
CA ALA A 199 -25.69 -0.64 3.88
C ALA A 199 -25.19 -0.31 2.46
N GLN A 200 -25.64 0.80 1.87
CA GLN A 200 -25.15 1.27 0.57
C GLN A 200 -23.72 1.78 0.67
N LEU A 201 -23.40 2.54 1.72
CA LEU A 201 -22.05 3.04 1.97
C LEU A 201 -21.07 1.89 2.26
N ASP A 202 -21.45 0.94 3.11
CA ASP A 202 -20.69 -0.29 3.37
C ASP A 202 -20.40 -1.02 2.07
N TYR A 203 -21.41 -1.20 1.22
CA TYR A 203 -21.22 -1.80 -0.10
C TYR A 203 -20.18 -1.04 -0.95
N LEU A 204 -20.30 0.28 -1.08
CA LEU A 204 -19.38 1.08 -1.90
C LEU A 204 -17.94 0.99 -1.38
N PHE A 205 -17.75 1.09 -0.07
CA PHE A 205 -16.43 1.03 0.56
C PHE A 205 -15.81 -0.37 0.46
N GLU A 206 -16.58 -1.44 0.73
CA GLU A 206 -16.11 -2.81 0.56
C GLU A 206 -15.81 -3.12 -0.91
N TYR A 207 -16.64 -2.64 -1.84
CA TYR A 207 -16.41 -2.82 -3.27
C TYR A 207 -15.06 -2.23 -3.72
N LEU A 208 -14.75 -1.00 -3.29
CA LEU A 208 -13.48 -0.33 -3.60
C LEU A 208 -12.26 -0.94 -2.88
N LYS A 209 -12.46 -1.79 -1.87
CA LYS A 209 -11.39 -2.58 -1.23
C LYS A 209 -11.04 -3.84 -2.01
N HIS A 210 -11.88 -4.30 -2.92
CA HIS A 210 -11.56 -5.50 -3.71
C HIS A 210 -10.43 -5.27 -4.71
N PHE A 211 -10.20 -4.05 -5.17
CA PHE A 211 -9.18 -3.78 -6.17
C PHE A 211 -8.37 -2.51 -5.92
N ARG A 212 -7.14 -2.50 -6.45
CA ARG A 212 -6.27 -1.32 -6.36
C ARG A 212 -5.22 -1.26 -7.45
N ILE A 213 -4.93 -0.04 -7.89
CA ILE A 213 -3.74 0.25 -8.68
C ILE A 213 -2.65 0.76 -7.74
N LEU A 214 -1.49 0.13 -7.76
CA LEU A 214 -0.29 0.56 -7.07
C LEU A 214 0.75 1.10 -8.07
N THR A 215 1.42 2.17 -7.68
CA THR A 215 2.54 2.74 -8.44
C THR A 215 3.78 2.86 -7.56
N ALA A 216 4.94 2.89 -8.19
CA ALA A 216 6.19 3.19 -7.51
C ALA A 216 6.24 4.65 -6.99
N THR A 217 5.76 5.59 -7.80
CA THR A 217 5.87 7.03 -7.54
C THR A 217 4.54 7.75 -7.57
N GLN A 218 4.51 8.94 -6.99
CA GLN A 218 3.33 9.81 -7.01
C GLN A 218 3.24 10.64 -8.31
N VAL A 219 4.33 11.31 -8.72
CA VAL A 219 4.28 12.42 -9.69
C VAL A 219 4.94 12.16 -11.05
N LEU A 220 5.59 11.01 -11.25
CA LEU A 220 6.19 10.69 -12.56
C LEU A 220 5.12 10.32 -13.61
N PRO A 221 5.46 10.22 -14.91
CA PRO A 221 4.48 9.94 -15.97
C PRO A 221 3.67 8.64 -15.81
N SER A 222 4.22 7.65 -15.11
CA SER A 222 3.59 6.37 -14.74
C SER A 222 3.21 6.31 -13.25
N GLY A 223 3.30 7.44 -12.55
CA GLY A 223 2.96 7.59 -11.14
C GLY A 223 1.47 7.74 -10.89
N ALA A 224 1.08 7.68 -9.61
CA ALA A 224 -0.30 7.66 -9.18
C ALA A 224 -1.11 8.85 -9.72
N ALA A 225 -0.54 10.06 -9.74
CA ALA A 225 -1.25 11.26 -10.21
C ALA A 225 -1.65 11.16 -11.69
N ALA A 226 -0.71 10.77 -12.57
CA ALA A 226 -0.96 10.61 -14.00
C ALA A 226 -1.97 9.48 -14.29
N VAL A 227 -1.87 8.37 -13.57
CA VAL A 227 -2.82 7.25 -13.70
C VAL A 227 -4.21 7.64 -13.21
N ASN A 228 -4.32 8.31 -12.06
CA ASN A 228 -5.57 8.81 -11.51
C ASN A 228 -6.27 9.79 -12.46
N GLN A 229 -5.51 10.66 -13.11
CA GLN A 229 -6.04 11.58 -14.12
C GLN A 229 -6.69 10.80 -15.28
N LYS A 230 -5.97 9.83 -15.86
CA LYS A 230 -6.48 9.02 -16.97
C LYS A 230 -7.72 8.21 -16.60
N ILE A 231 -7.72 7.57 -15.43
CA ILE A 231 -8.90 6.84 -14.93
C ILE A 231 -10.08 7.79 -14.77
N SER A 232 -9.85 9.00 -14.23
CA SER A 232 -10.90 10.01 -14.08
C SER A 232 -11.47 10.44 -15.44
N GLU A 233 -10.62 10.71 -16.43
CA GLU A 233 -11.03 11.06 -17.79
C GLU A 233 -11.88 9.95 -18.43
N CYS A 234 -11.46 8.68 -18.30
CA CYS A 234 -12.21 7.52 -18.78
C CYS A 234 -13.56 7.36 -18.07
N TRP A 235 -13.59 7.51 -16.73
CA TRP A 235 -14.82 7.44 -15.94
C TRP A 235 -15.82 8.52 -16.35
N LEU A 236 -15.36 9.77 -16.48
CA LEU A 236 -16.21 10.91 -16.86
C LEU A 236 -16.75 10.79 -18.29
N THR A 237 -15.94 10.24 -19.21
CA THR A 237 -16.37 9.97 -20.59
C THR A 237 -17.51 8.94 -20.64
N LYS A 238 -17.47 7.91 -19.80
CA LYS A 238 -18.48 6.84 -19.78
C LYS A 238 -19.74 7.21 -19.01
N ASN A 239 -19.60 7.83 -17.85
CA ASN A 239 -20.72 8.11 -16.94
C ASN A 239 -21.31 9.51 -17.13
N GLY A 240 -20.73 10.29 -18.07
CA GLY A 240 -21.19 11.61 -18.47
C GLY A 240 -20.79 12.70 -17.48
N VAL A 241 -20.49 13.87 -18.03
CA VAL A 241 -20.41 15.12 -17.26
C VAL A 241 -21.24 16.16 -17.99
N LYS A 242 -22.24 16.72 -17.30
CA LYS A 242 -22.95 17.93 -17.75
C LYS A 242 -22.25 19.23 -17.32
N ASP A 243 -21.24 19.16 -16.44
CA ASP A 243 -20.42 20.32 -16.03
C ASP A 243 -18.93 19.99 -16.02
N SER A 244 -18.26 20.21 -17.15
CA SER A 244 -16.87 19.81 -17.45
C SER A 244 -15.78 20.52 -16.63
N PHE A 245 -16.10 21.07 -15.45
CA PHE A 245 -15.21 21.93 -14.66
C PHE A 245 -15.16 21.62 -13.16
N SER A 246 -15.92 20.65 -12.63
CA SER A 246 -15.77 20.28 -11.21
C SER A 246 -14.60 19.31 -11.03
N GLU A 247 -13.66 19.65 -10.15
CA GLU A 247 -12.52 18.81 -9.77
C GLU A 247 -12.95 17.43 -9.23
N HIS A 248 -14.15 17.36 -8.65
CA HIS A 248 -14.74 16.18 -8.05
C HIS A 248 -16.06 15.79 -8.72
N TYR A 249 -16.39 14.51 -8.63
CA TYR A 249 -17.58 13.92 -9.23
C TYR A 249 -18.06 12.72 -8.40
N PRO A 250 -19.32 12.29 -8.55
CA PRO A 250 -19.87 11.16 -7.81
C PRO A 250 -19.15 9.86 -8.18
N GLY A 251 -18.80 9.08 -7.17
CA GLY A 251 -18.03 7.84 -7.29
C GLY A 251 -16.51 8.03 -7.27
N LYS A 252 -16.00 9.26 -7.21
CA LYS A 252 -14.55 9.53 -7.14
C LYS A 252 -13.99 9.07 -5.78
N PRO A 253 -13.11 8.05 -5.74
CA PRO A 253 -12.39 7.67 -4.54
C PRO A 253 -11.28 8.69 -4.26
N VAL A 254 -11.09 8.99 -2.99
CA VAL A 254 -10.10 9.94 -2.50
C VAL A 254 -9.41 9.41 -1.26
N MET A 255 -8.24 9.98 -0.96
CA MET A 255 -7.44 9.65 0.21
C MET A 255 -6.92 10.91 0.87
N VAL A 256 -6.97 10.94 2.19
CA VAL A 256 -6.39 12.00 3.01
C VAL A 256 -4.87 11.85 3.05
N THR A 257 -4.12 12.93 2.82
CA THR A 257 -2.65 12.89 2.76
C THR A 257 -1.95 13.41 4.02
N GLU A 258 -2.70 14.04 4.93
CA GLU A 258 -2.19 14.58 6.21
C GLU A 258 -3.20 14.41 7.33
N ASN A 259 -2.72 14.23 8.57
CA ASN A 259 -3.58 14.07 9.73
C ASN A 259 -4.33 15.37 10.03
N ASN A 260 -5.66 15.30 10.05
CA ASN A 260 -6.55 16.33 10.54
C ASN A 260 -7.25 15.85 11.82
N TYR A 261 -6.62 16.13 12.96
CA TYR A 261 -7.12 15.73 14.28
C TYR A 261 -8.48 16.35 14.64
N ARG A 262 -8.84 17.51 14.04
CA ARG A 262 -10.15 18.13 14.26
C ARG A 262 -11.27 17.33 13.61
N LEU A 263 -11.03 16.84 12.39
CA LEU A 263 -11.99 16.00 11.66
C LEU A 263 -11.87 14.51 12.02
N GLN A 264 -10.86 14.15 12.81
CA GLN A 264 -10.46 12.77 13.10
C GLN A 264 -10.19 11.96 11.81
N LEU A 265 -9.61 12.63 10.81
CA LEU A 265 -9.16 12.01 9.57
C LEU A 265 -7.64 11.90 9.61
N PHE A 266 -7.11 10.72 9.32
CA PHE A 266 -5.70 10.42 9.37
C PHE A 266 -5.14 10.18 7.97
N ASN A 267 -3.83 10.35 7.83
CA ASN A 267 -3.13 10.11 6.58
C ASN A 267 -3.30 8.67 6.12
N GLY A 268 -3.84 8.48 4.92
CA GLY A 268 -4.17 7.17 4.37
C GLY A 268 -5.67 6.84 4.43
N ASP A 269 -6.48 7.57 5.20
CA ASP A 269 -7.92 7.37 5.26
C ASP A 269 -8.52 7.56 3.87
N GLN A 270 -9.34 6.59 3.46
CA GLN A 270 -9.99 6.57 2.15
C GLN A 270 -11.44 7.02 2.27
N GLY A 271 -11.90 7.74 1.25
CA GLY A 271 -13.26 8.22 1.14
C GLY A 271 -13.76 8.21 -0.30
N ILE A 272 -15.02 8.60 -0.49
CA ILE A 272 -15.67 8.65 -1.80
C ILE A 272 -16.56 9.89 -1.89
N PHE A 273 -16.56 10.56 -3.03
CA PHE A 273 -17.49 11.65 -3.29
C PHE A 273 -18.85 11.12 -3.75
N LEU A 274 -19.93 11.59 -3.12
CA LEU A 274 -21.31 11.21 -3.42
C LEU A 274 -22.22 12.44 -3.41
N LYS A 275 -23.37 12.33 -4.07
CA LYS A 275 -24.40 13.37 -4.11
C LYS A 275 -25.29 13.26 -2.88
N PHE A 276 -25.54 14.37 -2.21
CA PHE A 276 -26.48 14.45 -1.10
C PHE A 276 -27.55 15.49 -1.42
N ILE A 277 -28.82 15.16 -1.20
CA ILE A 277 -29.93 16.10 -1.35
C ILE A 277 -30.29 16.71 0.00
N ASN A 278 -30.23 18.04 0.08
CA ASN A 278 -30.69 18.78 1.24
C ASN A 278 -32.23 18.71 1.32
N PRO A 279 -32.82 18.22 2.42
CA PRO A 279 -34.28 18.05 2.52
C PRO A 279 -35.05 19.38 2.52
N GLU A 280 -34.43 20.46 3.00
CA GLU A 280 -35.05 21.79 3.09
C GLU A 280 -34.94 22.54 1.75
N SER A 281 -33.73 22.69 1.21
CA SER A 281 -33.51 23.44 -0.04
C SER A 281 -33.78 22.63 -1.30
N ARG A 282 -33.81 21.30 -1.21
CA ARG A 282 -33.83 20.34 -2.35
C ARG A 282 -32.63 20.46 -3.29
N GLU A 283 -31.60 21.18 -2.87
CA GLU A 283 -30.36 21.29 -3.63
C GLU A 283 -29.53 20.02 -3.48
N VAL A 284 -28.87 19.61 -4.57
CA VAL A 284 -27.96 18.47 -4.59
C VAL A 284 -26.54 18.99 -4.45
N GLU A 285 -25.87 18.55 -3.40
CA GLU A 285 -24.49 18.91 -3.08
C GLU A 285 -23.58 17.69 -3.21
N LEU A 286 -22.33 17.92 -3.63
CA LEU A 286 -21.31 16.88 -3.66
C LEU A 286 -20.50 16.92 -2.36
N LYS A 287 -20.48 15.81 -1.63
CA LYS A 287 -19.75 15.66 -0.37
C LYS A 287 -18.87 14.43 -0.40
N ALA A 288 -17.74 14.49 0.30
CA ALA A 288 -16.89 13.32 0.53
C ALA A 288 -17.40 12.58 1.77
N VAL A 289 -17.48 11.26 1.69
CA VAL A 289 -17.83 10.37 2.79
C VAL A 289 -16.56 9.64 3.25
N PHE A 290 -16.36 9.56 4.57
CA PHE A 290 -15.28 8.79 5.21
C PHE A 290 -15.83 7.98 6.38
N ALA A 291 -15.24 6.81 6.64
CA ALA A 291 -15.49 6.07 7.87
C ALA A 291 -14.58 6.61 8.98
N VAL A 292 -15.17 7.20 10.01
CA VAL A 292 -14.48 7.78 11.17
C VAL A 292 -14.97 7.07 12.43
N ASP A 293 -14.06 6.42 13.15
CA ASP A 293 -14.37 5.62 14.35
C ASP A 293 -15.50 4.58 14.11
N GLY A 294 -15.53 3.98 12.90
CA GLY A 294 -16.54 3.00 12.51
C GLY A 294 -17.89 3.57 12.07
N VAL A 295 -18.03 4.90 11.97
CA VAL A 295 -19.25 5.57 11.52
C VAL A 295 -18.97 6.43 10.29
N PHE A 296 -19.87 6.41 9.30
CA PHE A 296 -19.72 7.27 8.12
C PHE A 296 -20.06 8.73 8.42
N LYS A 297 -19.12 9.62 8.13
CA LYS A 297 -19.27 11.08 8.22
C LYS A 297 -19.11 11.70 6.84
N THR A 298 -19.84 12.79 6.60
CA THR A 298 -19.79 13.55 5.34
C THR A 298 -19.07 14.87 5.54
N PHE A 299 -18.28 15.29 4.57
CA PHE A 299 -17.50 16.52 4.59
C PHE A 299 -17.62 17.26 3.26
N TYR A 300 -17.66 18.58 3.31
CA TYR A 300 -17.51 19.42 2.13
C TYR A 300 -16.07 19.45 1.65
N GLN A 301 -15.87 19.64 0.34
CA GLN A 301 -14.53 19.73 -0.25
C GLN A 301 -13.66 20.80 0.45
N TYR A 302 -14.22 21.96 0.78
CA TYR A 302 -13.47 23.07 1.39
C TYR A 302 -12.98 22.75 2.82
N GLU A 303 -13.53 21.74 3.49
CA GLU A 303 -13.08 21.27 4.81
C GLU A 303 -11.84 20.36 4.68
N LEU A 304 -11.57 19.85 3.48
CA LEU A 304 -10.57 18.83 3.18
C LEU A 304 -9.38 19.45 2.41
N HIS A 305 -8.44 20.06 3.13
CA HIS A 305 -7.29 20.74 2.51
C HIS A 305 -6.25 19.80 1.89
N HIS A 306 -6.08 18.59 2.45
CA HIS A 306 -5.04 17.63 2.07
C HIS A 306 -5.66 16.34 1.54
N LEU A 307 -6.19 16.43 0.31
CA LEU A 307 -6.96 15.37 -0.33
C LEU A 307 -6.42 15.06 -1.72
N GLN A 308 -6.30 13.78 -2.05
CA GLN A 308 -5.89 13.32 -3.40
C GLN A 308 -6.86 12.28 -3.96
N THR A 309 -6.95 12.17 -5.28
CA THR A 309 -7.63 11.07 -5.95
C THR A 309 -6.94 9.74 -5.61
N ALA A 310 -7.72 8.68 -5.42
CA ALA A 310 -7.22 7.38 -4.99
C ALA A 310 -7.77 6.21 -5.81
N TYR A 311 -7.77 6.27 -7.14
CA TYR A 311 -7.87 5.04 -7.95
C TYR A 311 -6.55 4.28 -7.92
N ALA A 312 -5.46 5.04 -8.10
CA ALA A 312 -4.08 4.64 -7.94
C ALA A 312 -3.46 5.31 -6.72
N ILE A 313 -2.65 4.56 -5.97
CA ILE A 313 -1.86 5.05 -4.84
C ILE A 313 -0.44 4.49 -4.93
N THR A 314 0.50 5.05 -4.17
CA THR A 314 1.85 4.48 -4.12
C THR A 314 1.89 3.22 -3.25
N VAL A 315 2.87 2.34 -3.50
CA VAL A 315 3.09 1.14 -2.66
C VAL A 315 3.31 1.52 -1.19
N HIS A 316 3.98 2.63 -0.90
CA HIS A 316 4.14 3.14 0.47
C HIS A 316 2.80 3.44 1.13
N LYS A 317 1.85 4.03 0.40
CA LYS A 317 0.52 4.38 0.92
C LYS A 317 -0.44 3.19 1.01
N SER A 318 -0.06 2.02 0.48
CA SER A 318 -0.86 0.80 0.60
C SER A 318 -0.43 -0.12 1.75
N GLN A 319 0.61 0.25 2.52
CA GLN A 319 1.01 -0.50 3.71
C GLN A 319 -0.16 -0.61 4.71
N GLY A 320 -0.28 -1.77 5.37
CA GLY A 320 -1.44 -2.12 6.19
C GLY A 320 -2.73 -2.50 5.43
N SER A 321 -2.81 -2.31 4.11
CA SER A 321 -4.01 -2.63 3.32
C SER A 321 -3.85 -3.89 2.48
N GLU A 322 -4.97 -4.50 2.05
CA GLU A 322 -4.96 -5.67 1.17
C GLU A 322 -6.12 -5.61 0.19
N TYR A 323 -5.92 -6.20 -1.00
CA TYR A 323 -6.86 -6.14 -2.11
C TYR A 323 -6.97 -7.50 -2.77
N ASP A 324 -8.15 -7.85 -3.31
CA ASP A 324 -8.32 -9.09 -4.06
C ASP A 324 -7.55 -9.02 -5.38
N HIS A 325 -7.71 -7.92 -6.12
CA HIS A 325 -7.12 -7.71 -7.43
C HIS A 325 -6.24 -6.46 -7.46
N LEU A 326 -4.96 -6.63 -7.77
CA LEU A 326 -3.98 -5.55 -7.74
C LEU A 326 -3.37 -5.34 -9.13
N ALA A 327 -3.29 -4.10 -9.59
CA ALA A 327 -2.43 -3.73 -10.71
C ALA A 327 -1.19 -3.00 -10.18
N LEU A 328 0.01 -3.47 -10.52
CA LEU A 328 1.27 -2.78 -10.20
C LEU A 328 1.82 -2.14 -11.47
N ILE A 329 1.88 -0.81 -11.51
CA ILE A 329 2.45 -0.06 -12.62
C ILE A 329 3.92 0.26 -12.29
N LEU A 330 4.83 -0.32 -13.07
CA LEU A 330 6.26 -0.06 -12.98
C LEU A 330 6.60 1.30 -13.61
N PRO A 331 7.66 1.99 -13.16
CA PRO A 331 8.12 3.23 -13.77
C PRO A 331 8.40 3.06 -15.27
N ALA A 332 7.87 3.98 -16.07
CA ALA A 332 8.24 4.14 -17.47
C ALA A 332 9.70 4.60 -17.56
N LEU A 333 10.50 3.93 -18.37
CA LEU A 333 11.86 4.37 -18.67
C LEU A 333 11.82 5.54 -19.65
N SER A 334 12.11 6.74 -19.17
CA SER A 334 12.32 7.88 -20.06
C SER A 334 13.54 7.60 -20.93
N ARG A 335 13.34 7.52 -22.26
CA ARG A 335 14.43 7.35 -23.24
C ARG A 335 15.48 8.47 -23.20
N ASP A 336 15.15 9.59 -22.56
CA ASP A 336 16.02 10.76 -22.41
C ASP A 336 17.06 10.62 -21.29
N HIS A 337 16.94 9.61 -20.42
CA HIS A 337 17.97 9.28 -19.44
C HIS A 337 18.94 8.24 -20.02
N VAL A 338 19.99 8.78 -20.65
CA VAL A 338 21.27 8.17 -21.05
C VAL A 338 21.37 6.65 -20.85
N ALA A 339 21.45 5.92 -21.96
CA ALA A 339 21.80 4.50 -22.00
C ALA A 339 23.08 4.20 -21.19
N GLY A 340 22.98 3.29 -20.22
CA GLY A 340 24.11 2.82 -19.39
C GLY A 340 23.72 2.50 -17.94
N GLU A 341 24.72 2.21 -17.09
CA GLU A 341 24.58 1.92 -15.64
C GLU A 341 23.81 2.99 -14.85
N ALA A 342 23.74 4.23 -15.36
CA ALA A 342 22.98 5.33 -14.77
C ALA A 342 21.46 5.10 -14.79
N ALA A 343 20.92 4.41 -15.80
CA ALA A 343 19.50 4.06 -15.87
C ALA A 343 19.13 2.98 -14.84
N SER A 344 20.03 2.04 -14.56
CA SER A 344 19.81 1.02 -13.51
C SER A 344 19.83 1.64 -12.10
N ARG A 345 20.65 2.68 -11.87
CA ARG A 345 20.61 3.46 -10.62
C ARG A 345 19.33 4.28 -10.48
N SER A 346 18.88 4.96 -11.53
CA SER A 346 17.62 5.73 -11.49
C SER A 346 16.39 4.83 -11.34
N ILE A 347 16.40 3.61 -11.88
CA ILE A 347 15.35 2.61 -11.62
C ILE A 347 15.42 2.11 -10.18
N GLY A 348 16.61 1.82 -9.65
CA GLY A 348 16.79 1.37 -8.27
C GLY A 348 16.32 2.41 -7.23
N GLU A 349 16.47 3.70 -7.55
CA GLU A 349 15.91 4.80 -6.73
C GLU A 349 14.38 4.83 -6.73
N LEU A 350 13.74 4.30 -7.78
CA LEU A 350 12.28 4.33 -7.95
C LEU A 350 11.61 3.01 -7.57
N MET A 351 12.28 1.86 -7.78
CA MET A 351 11.80 0.53 -7.43
C MET A 351 12.91 -0.33 -6.83
N SER A 352 12.55 -1.05 -5.77
CA SER A 352 13.40 -2.02 -5.11
C SER A 352 12.72 -3.36 -4.95
N ARG A 353 13.50 -4.36 -4.53
CA ARG A 353 13.02 -5.69 -4.15
C ARG A 353 11.98 -5.60 -3.04
N GLU A 354 12.24 -4.82 -1.98
CA GLU A 354 11.31 -4.65 -0.86
C GLU A 354 9.99 -4.01 -1.31
N MET A 355 10.05 -3.05 -2.25
CA MET A 355 8.83 -2.43 -2.78
C MET A 355 8.02 -3.41 -3.63
N LEU A 356 8.67 -4.21 -4.47
CA LEU A 356 7.99 -5.24 -5.26
C LEU A 356 7.39 -6.32 -4.34
N TYR A 357 8.16 -6.81 -3.37
CA TYR A 357 7.69 -7.78 -2.38
C TYR A 357 6.48 -7.26 -1.61
N THR A 358 6.55 -6.00 -1.15
CA THR A 358 5.42 -5.33 -0.50
C THR A 358 4.24 -5.26 -1.43
N ALA A 359 4.38 -4.77 -2.67
CA ALA A 359 3.27 -4.69 -3.61
C ALA A 359 2.59 -6.05 -3.88
N LEU A 360 3.37 -7.12 -4.05
CA LEU A 360 2.85 -8.47 -4.28
C LEU A 360 2.07 -9.01 -3.08
N THR A 361 2.59 -8.81 -1.86
CA THR A 361 1.95 -9.32 -0.63
C THR A 361 0.69 -8.56 -0.23
N ARG A 362 0.40 -7.43 -0.86
CA ARG A 362 -0.88 -6.70 -0.71
C ARG A 362 -2.02 -7.33 -1.51
N ALA A 363 -1.74 -8.23 -2.45
CA ALA A 363 -2.75 -8.92 -3.24
C ALA A 363 -3.17 -10.26 -2.62
N LYS A 364 -4.47 -10.58 -2.70
CA LYS A 364 -5.03 -11.86 -2.26
C LYS A 364 -5.26 -12.84 -3.40
N LYS A 365 -5.78 -12.38 -4.55
CA LYS A 365 -6.20 -13.24 -5.67
C LYS A 365 -5.44 -13.00 -6.98
N SER A 366 -5.11 -11.77 -7.35
CA SER A 366 -4.37 -11.56 -8.59
C SER A 366 -3.50 -10.33 -8.59
N VAL A 367 -2.40 -10.40 -9.33
CA VAL A 367 -1.52 -9.25 -9.59
C VAL A 367 -1.34 -9.10 -11.09
N LEU A 368 -1.68 -7.94 -11.64
CA LEU A 368 -1.33 -7.53 -13.00
C LEU A 368 -0.18 -6.52 -12.94
N ILE A 369 1.00 -6.91 -13.38
CA ILE A 369 2.17 -6.03 -13.49
C ILE A 369 2.17 -5.41 -14.88
N LEU A 370 2.23 -4.08 -14.97
CA LEU A 370 2.36 -3.33 -16.21
C LEU A 370 3.72 -2.62 -16.25
N GLY A 371 4.53 -2.93 -17.25
CA GLY A 371 5.83 -2.29 -17.44
C GLY A 371 6.83 -3.18 -18.12
N GLU A 372 8.04 -2.68 -18.36
CA GLU A 372 9.07 -3.46 -19.04
C GLU A 372 9.64 -4.54 -18.12
N GLN A 373 9.84 -5.74 -18.67
CA GLN A 373 10.45 -6.85 -17.95
C GLN A 373 11.83 -6.48 -17.36
N SER A 374 12.62 -5.68 -18.09
CA SER A 374 13.91 -5.16 -17.64
C SER A 374 13.82 -4.33 -16.35
N VAL A 375 12.74 -3.55 -16.16
CA VAL A 375 12.49 -2.77 -14.94
C VAL A 375 12.19 -3.68 -13.78
N LEU A 376 11.41 -4.73 -14.00
CA LEU A 376 11.09 -5.73 -12.98
C LEU A 376 12.34 -6.51 -12.55
N GLU A 377 13.13 -6.97 -13.52
CA GLU A 377 14.40 -7.68 -13.28
C GLU A 377 15.41 -6.79 -12.56
N GLY A 378 15.50 -5.50 -12.93
CA GLY A 378 16.32 -4.53 -12.23
C GLY A 378 15.87 -4.28 -10.79
N ALA A 379 14.55 -4.18 -10.56
CA ALA A 379 13.99 -3.94 -9.24
C ALA A 379 14.30 -5.08 -8.24
N VAL A 380 14.20 -6.35 -8.66
CA VAL A 380 14.46 -7.48 -7.76
C VAL A 380 15.92 -7.62 -7.33
N LEU A 381 16.85 -7.11 -8.16
CA LEU A 381 18.28 -7.10 -7.85
C LEU A 381 18.67 -5.90 -6.97
N HIS A 382 17.83 -4.86 -6.89
CA HIS A 382 18.12 -3.67 -6.11
C HIS A 382 17.58 -3.80 -4.67
N LYS A 383 18.50 -3.81 -3.70
CA LYS A 383 18.19 -3.80 -2.26
C LYS A 383 18.21 -2.39 -1.70
N VAL A 384 17.16 -1.98 -0.98
CA VAL A 384 17.19 -0.74 -0.21
C VAL A 384 18.15 -0.88 0.98
N SER A 385 19.19 -0.06 1.03
CA SER A 385 20.10 0.01 2.18
C SER A 385 19.77 1.24 3.03
N ARG A 386 19.24 1.01 4.25
CA ARG A 386 19.04 2.05 5.27
C ARG A 386 19.68 1.59 6.58
N TYR A 387 20.51 2.46 7.17
CA TYR A 387 21.16 2.21 8.45
C TYR A 387 20.63 3.21 9.48
N SER A 388 20.24 2.70 10.65
CA SER A 388 19.78 3.49 11.80
C SER A 388 20.82 3.52 12.93
N GLY A 389 21.72 2.52 12.95
CA GLY A 389 22.70 2.33 14.03
C GLY A 389 22.10 1.80 15.33
N ILE A 390 20.76 1.66 15.43
CA ILE A 390 20.06 1.12 16.60
C ILE A 390 20.45 -0.33 16.84
N GLY A 391 20.56 -1.15 15.78
CA GLY A 391 20.98 -2.55 15.94
C GLY A 391 22.37 -2.66 16.60
N ALA A 392 23.31 -1.82 16.19
CA ALA A 392 24.65 -1.79 16.79
C ALA A 392 24.64 -1.24 18.24
N ALA A 393 23.82 -0.23 18.52
CA ALA A 393 23.66 0.33 19.86
C ALA A 393 23.02 -0.65 20.86
N LEU A 394 22.10 -1.51 20.40
CA LEU A 394 21.43 -2.52 21.24
C LEU A 394 22.30 -3.74 21.50
N VAL A 395 23.22 -4.08 20.60
CA VAL A 395 24.17 -5.19 20.78
C VAL A 395 25.39 -4.80 21.63
N SER A 396 25.67 -3.49 21.77
CA SER A 396 26.84 -2.97 22.51
C SER A 396 26.57 -2.65 23.98
N LYS A 397 25.33 -2.77 24.44
CA LYS A 397 24.94 -2.79 25.85
C LYS A 397 24.66 -4.22 26.27
#